data_AF-A0A7C3UBT7-F1
#
_entry.id   AF-A0A7C3UBT7-F1
#
_cell.length_a   1.000
_cell.length_b   1.000
_cell.length_c   1.000
_cell.angle_alpha   90.00
_cell.angle_beta   90.00
_cell.angle_gamma   90.00
#
_symmetry.space_group_name_H-M   'P 1'
#
loop_
_entity.id
_entity.type
_entity.pdbx_description
1 polymer ?
#
loop_
_entity_poly.entity_id
_entity_poly.type
_entity_poly.pdbx_seq_one_letter_code
_entity_poly.pdbx_strand_id
1 'polypeptide(L)'
;KGAEIIQIDEPAVTTKPDEVDIFVEAFNEMTSGLNCKFSIHICYSDYSLLFPHIYELKGKVQLALEFANRGIKGYDILSLFKEYDGEIGLGVVDVHTDDVESPDTVKERILYASKFIPPERIYVNPDCGLRTRSWEIAYRKLRNMVKGAEMAREELK
;
A
#
# COMPACT_ATOMS: atom_id res chain seq x y z
N LYS A 1 -10.54 -13.88 20.00
CA LYS A 1 -10.21 -12.56 20.59
C LYS A 1 -8.71 -12.40 20.48
N GLY A 2 -8.25 -11.40 19.74
CA GLY A 2 -6.86 -11.31 19.33
C GLY A 2 -6.67 -10.10 18.42
N ALA A 3 -5.79 -10.22 17.43
CA ALA A 3 -5.41 -9.13 16.53
C ALA A 3 -6.59 -8.36 15.92
N GLU A 4 -6.51 -7.03 15.95
CA GLU A 4 -7.49 -6.12 15.31
C GLU A 4 -7.22 -5.95 13.81
N ILE A 5 -5.97 -6.20 13.39
CA ILE A 5 -5.50 -6.14 12.02
C ILE A 5 -4.73 -7.42 11.71
N ILE A 6 -5.05 -8.06 10.59
CA ILE A 6 -4.32 -9.22 10.05
C ILE A 6 -3.79 -8.84 8.67
N GLN A 7 -2.50 -9.02 8.43
CA GLN A 7 -1.91 -8.86 7.11
C GLN A 7 -1.79 -10.21 6.41
N ILE A 8 -2.17 -10.25 5.13
CA ILE A 8 -2.03 -11.38 4.22
C ILE A 8 -1.18 -10.91 3.06
N ASP A 9 -0.03 -11.54 2.85
CA ASP A 9 0.87 -11.20 1.75
C ASP A 9 0.52 -12.08 0.55
N GLU A 10 0.06 -11.47 -0.54
CA GLU A 10 -0.20 -12.16 -1.82
C GLU A 10 0.59 -11.51 -2.96
N PRO A 11 1.90 -11.79 -3.03
CA PRO A 11 2.76 -11.20 -4.05
C PRO A 11 2.50 -11.76 -5.46
N ALA A 12 1.76 -12.88 -5.59
CA ALA A 12 1.59 -13.58 -6.87
C ALA A 12 0.28 -13.25 -7.59
N VAL A 13 -0.63 -12.47 -6.98
CA VAL A 13 -1.99 -12.21 -7.54
C VAL A 13 -1.97 -11.73 -9.00
N THR A 14 -0.98 -10.92 -9.40
CA THR A 14 -0.90 -10.42 -10.79
C THR A 14 0.04 -11.22 -11.69
N THR A 15 0.65 -12.31 -11.20
CA THR A 15 1.56 -13.15 -12.02
C THR A 15 0.80 -13.98 -13.05
N LYS A 16 -0.46 -14.29 -12.75
CA LYS A 16 -1.42 -14.92 -13.65
C LYS A 16 -2.71 -14.09 -13.67
N PRO A 17 -2.85 -13.18 -14.66
CA PRO A 17 -3.97 -12.24 -14.70
C PRO A 17 -5.35 -12.88 -14.72
N ASP A 18 -5.44 -14.12 -15.21
CA ASP A 18 -6.65 -14.94 -15.29
C ASP A 18 -7.05 -15.64 -13.99
N GLU A 19 -6.28 -15.46 -12.90
CA GLU A 19 -6.56 -16.06 -11.59
C GLU A 19 -6.87 -15.01 -10.50
N VAL A 20 -7.07 -13.73 -10.87
CA VAL A 20 -7.35 -12.65 -9.91
C VAL A 20 -8.72 -12.83 -9.24
N ASP A 21 -9.71 -13.33 -9.97
CA ASP A 21 -11.02 -13.72 -9.44
C ASP A 21 -10.91 -14.84 -8.41
N ILE A 22 -10.14 -15.88 -8.70
CA ILE A 22 -9.86 -16.99 -7.79
C ILE A 22 -9.22 -16.47 -6.49
N PHE A 23 -8.29 -15.52 -6.59
CA PHE A 23 -7.71 -14.88 -5.42
C PHE A 23 -8.77 -14.19 -4.54
N VAL A 24 -9.69 -13.43 -5.14
CA VAL A 24 -10.75 -12.74 -4.41
C VAL A 24 -11.71 -13.73 -3.76
N GLU A 25 -12.08 -14.81 -4.46
CA GLU A 25 -12.88 -15.89 -3.89
C GLU A 25 -12.19 -16.54 -2.69
N ALA A 26 -10.91 -16.90 -2.83
CA ALA A 26 -10.12 -17.51 -1.76
C ALA A 26 -9.94 -16.59 -0.56
N PHE A 27 -9.68 -15.30 -0.78
CA PHE A 27 -9.58 -14.30 0.28
C PHE A 27 -10.90 -14.18 1.05
N ASN A 28 -12.02 -14.08 0.33
CA ASN A 28 -13.34 -13.93 0.92
C ASN A 28 -13.74 -15.15 1.77
N GLU A 29 -13.41 -16.36 1.31
CA GLU A 29 -13.65 -17.58 2.08
C GLU A 29 -12.75 -17.65 3.32
N MET A 30 -11.45 -17.42 3.16
CA MET A 30 -10.48 -17.46 4.26
C MET A 30 -10.80 -16.46 5.39
N THR A 31 -11.31 -15.29 5.02
CA THR A 31 -11.62 -14.20 5.97
C THR A 31 -13.06 -14.26 6.51
N SER A 32 -13.87 -15.19 6.02
CA SER A 32 -15.28 -15.33 6.39
C SER A 32 -15.45 -15.52 7.90
N GLY A 33 -16.36 -14.75 8.49
CA GLY A 33 -16.66 -14.79 9.92
C GLY A 33 -15.62 -14.16 10.84
N LEU A 34 -14.51 -13.63 10.31
CA LEU A 34 -13.52 -12.90 11.09
C LEU A 34 -13.89 -11.42 11.18
N ASN A 35 -13.93 -10.89 12.40
CA ASN A 35 -14.23 -9.48 12.67
C ASN A 35 -12.94 -8.71 12.99
N CYS A 36 -12.11 -8.52 11.99
CA CYS A 36 -10.91 -7.68 12.03
C CYS A 36 -10.74 -6.93 10.71
N LYS A 37 -9.82 -5.97 10.68
CA LYS A 37 -9.37 -5.34 9.44
C LYS A 37 -8.31 -6.22 8.79
N PHE A 38 -8.33 -6.29 7.46
CA PHE A 38 -7.32 -6.99 6.68
C PHE A 38 -6.44 -5.99 5.95
N SER A 39 -5.14 -6.28 5.90
CA SER A 39 -4.22 -5.64 4.97
C SER A 39 -3.75 -6.69 3.97
N ILE A 40 -3.81 -6.39 2.69
CA ILE A 40 -3.30 -7.27 1.64
C ILE A 40 -2.07 -6.60 1.04
N HIS A 41 -0.92 -7.22 1.18
CA HIS A 41 0.30 -6.72 0.53
C HIS A 41 0.48 -7.35 -0.84
N ILE A 42 0.60 -6.51 -1.87
CA ILE A 42 0.76 -6.92 -3.27
C ILE A 42 2.01 -6.27 -3.86
N CYS A 43 3.06 -7.08 -4.07
CA CYS A 43 4.37 -6.66 -4.57
C CYS A 43 4.50 -6.78 -6.08
N TYR A 44 5.36 -5.94 -6.70
CA TYR A 44 5.85 -6.12 -8.07
C TYR A 44 4.77 -6.31 -9.15
N SER A 45 3.62 -5.67 -8.96
CA SER A 45 2.45 -5.89 -9.81
C SER A 45 2.16 -4.74 -10.77
N ASP A 46 1.63 -5.06 -11.94
CA ASP A 46 0.77 -4.13 -12.66
C ASP A 46 -0.61 -4.12 -11.99
N TYR A 47 -0.87 -3.08 -11.20
CA TYR A 47 -2.11 -2.97 -10.43
C TYR A 47 -3.36 -2.82 -11.28
N SER A 48 -3.24 -2.50 -12.58
CA SER A 48 -4.40 -2.46 -13.47
C SER A 48 -5.08 -3.84 -13.59
N LEU A 49 -4.31 -4.92 -13.44
CA LEU A 49 -4.79 -6.30 -13.52
C LEU A 49 -5.69 -6.71 -12.35
N LEU A 50 -5.65 -5.97 -11.24
CA LEU A 50 -6.52 -6.23 -10.09
C LEU A 50 -7.99 -5.88 -10.39
N PHE A 51 -8.22 -5.02 -11.38
CA PHE A 51 -9.54 -4.50 -11.70
C PHE A 51 -10.23 -5.35 -12.79
N PRO A 52 -11.55 -5.56 -12.70
CA PRO A 52 -12.47 -5.02 -11.68
C PRO A 52 -12.56 -5.87 -10.40
N HIS A 53 -12.00 -7.08 -10.40
CA HIS A 53 -12.22 -8.12 -9.38
C HIS A 53 -11.94 -7.66 -7.94
N ILE A 54 -10.97 -6.77 -7.73
CA ILE A 54 -10.62 -6.26 -6.41
C ILE A 54 -11.78 -5.56 -5.69
N TYR A 55 -12.79 -5.07 -6.42
CA TYR A 55 -14.02 -4.50 -5.86
C TYR A 55 -14.91 -5.53 -5.16
N GLU A 56 -14.69 -6.82 -5.40
CA GLU A 56 -15.47 -7.91 -4.82
C GLU A 56 -14.88 -8.43 -3.50
N LEU A 57 -13.76 -7.86 -3.04
CA LEU A 57 -13.21 -8.14 -1.70
C LEU A 57 -14.20 -7.71 -0.61
N LYS A 58 -14.46 -8.61 0.33
CA LYS A 58 -15.42 -8.40 1.42
C LYS A 58 -14.72 -7.98 2.70
N GLY A 59 -15.42 -7.14 3.48
CA GLY A 59 -14.96 -6.68 4.78
C GLY A 59 -14.13 -5.40 4.71
N LYS A 60 -13.38 -5.11 5.77
CA LYS A 60 -12.54 -3.90 5.87
C LYS A 60 -11.14 -4.22 5.34
N VAL A 61 -10.88 -3.89 4.08
CA VAL A 61 -9.62 -4.23 3.43
C VAL A 61 -8.78 -2.98 3.12
N GLN A 62 -7.52 -3.05 3.51
CA GLN A 62 -6.46 -2.16 3.07
C GLN A 62 -5.62 -2.87 2.00
N LEU A 63 -5.31 -2.19 0.90
CA LEU A 63 -4.36 -2.67 -0.10
C LEU A 63 -3.01 -1.97 0.11
N ALA A 64 -1.99 -2.71 0.57
CA ALA A 64 -0.64 -2.19 0.80
C ALA A 64 0.24 -2.40 -0.44
N LEU A 65 0.52 -1.30 -1.14
CA LEU A 65 1.05 -1.28 -2.49
C LEU A 65 2.39 -0.51 -2.58
N GLU A 66 3.14 -0.77 -3.64
CA GLU A 66 4.49 -0.28 -3.92
C GLU A 66 4.48 0.80 -5.00
N PHE A 67 5.07 1.95 -4.71
CA PHE A 67 5.13 3.07 -5.66
C PHE A 67 6.47 3.80 -5.67
N ALA A 68 7.23 3.78 -4.58
CA ALA A 68 8.40 4.62 -4.43
C ALA A 68 9.50 4.29 -5.47
N ASN A 69 9.69 3.00 -5.76
CA ASN A 69 10.62 2.52 -6.79
C ASN A 69 10.22 2.88 -8.24
N ARG A 70 8.99 3.39 -8.47
CA ARG A 70 8.48 3.83 -9.79
C ARG A 70 8.58 5.34 -10.01
N GLY A 71 9.08 6.08 -9.01
CA GLY A 71 9.10 7.54 -9.01
C GLY A 71 7.69 8.16 -8.90
N ILE A 72 7.61 9.49 -8.93
CA ILE A 72 6.36 10.21 -8.64
C ILE A 72 5.20 9.89 -9.62
N LYS A 73 5.52 9.56 -10.88
CA LYS A 73 4.52 9.15 -11.88
C LYS A 73 3.99 7.73 -11.65
N GLY A 74 4.69 6.90 -10.87
CA GLY A 74 4.20 5.59 -10.48
C GLY A 74 2.89 5.63 -9.71
N TYR A 75 2.59 6.76 -9.06
CA TYR A 75 1.36 7.00 -8.32
C TYR A 75 0.16 7.32 -9.22
N ASP A 76 0.33 7.57 -10.52
CA ASP A 76 -0.77 7.88 -11.44
C ASP A 76 -1.79 6.73 -11.55
N ILE A 77 -1.34 5.50 -11.31
CA ILE A 77 -2.18 4.30 -11.27
C ILE A 77 -3.23 4.35 -10.15
N LEU A 78 -3.03 5.18 -9.11
CA LEU A 78 -4.02 5.41 -8.04
C LEU A 78 -5.35 5.95 -8.58
N SER A 79 -5.35 6.53 -9.79
CA SER A 79 -6.58 6.93 -10.47
C SER A 79 -7.56 5.77 -10.73
N LEU A 80 -7.08 4.52 -10.82
CA LEU A 80 -7.92 3.33 -10.94
C LEU A 80 -8.63 2.97 -9.64
N PHE A 81 -8.07 3.36 -8.49
CA PHE A 81 -8.58 3.03 -7.16
C PHE A 81 -9.65 4.00 -6.66
N LYS A 82 -10.15 4.92 -7.51
CA LYS A 82 -11.16 5.91 -7.14
C LYS A 82 -12.48 5.30 -6.68
N GLU A 83 -12.88 4.19 -7.32
CA GLU A 83 -14.13 3.48 -6.98
C GLU A 83 -13.93 2.41 -5.90
N TYR A 84 -12.68 2.05 -5.59
CA TYR A 84 -12.39 1.25 -4.41
C TYR A 84 -12.78 2.09 -3.18
N ASP A 85 -13.43 1.50 -2.18
CA ASP A 85 -13.88 2.19 -0.97
C ASP A 85 -12.97 1.91 0.25
N GLY A 86 -12.14 0.87 0.16
CA GLY A 86 -11.17 0.51 1.18
C GLY A 86 -9.97 1.45 1.28
N GLU A 87 -9.04 1.13 2.17
CA GLU A 87 -7.85 1.96 2.39
C GLU A 87 -6.70 1.58 1.46
N ILE A 88 -5.79 2.53 1.20
CA ILE A 88 -4.58 2.30 0.43
C ILE A 88 -3.37 2.49 1.33
N GLY A 89 -2.61 1.41 1.53
CA GLY A 89 -1.24 1.47 1.99
C GLY A 89 -0.35 1.95 0.85
N LEU A 90 0.18 3.15 1.03
CA LEU A 90 0.98 3.89 0.08
C LEU A 90 2.48 3.67 0.37
N GLY A 91 3.12 2.85 -0.46
CA GLY A 91 4.57 2.71 -0.50
C GLY A 91 5.25 4.03 -0.87
N VAL A 92 5.97 4.64 0.06
CA VAL A 92 6.63 5.95 -0.12
C VAL A 92 8.13 5.93 0.12
N VAL A 93 8.68 4.76 0.48
CA VAL A 93 10.11 4.52 0.67
C VAL A 93 10.47 3.27 -0.13
N ASP A 94 11.43 3.41 -1.03
CA ASP A 94 11.95 2.31 -1.83
C ASP A 94 12.88 1.44 -0.97
N VAL A 95 12.53 0.18 -0.78
CA VAL A 95 13.30 -0.76 0.06
C VAL A 95 14.37 -1.53 -0.72
N HIS A 96 14.50 -1.30 -2.02
CA HIS A 96 15.45 -1.98 -2.91
C HIS A 96 16.82 -1.28 -2.96
N THR A 97 16.87 -0.01 -2.54
CA THR A 97 18.09 0.81 -2.48
C THR A 97 18.45 1.18 -1.04
N ASP A 98 19.74 1.45 -0.80
CA ASP A 98 20.24 2.01 0.45
C ASP A 98 20.07 3.54 0.53
N ASP A 99 19.66 4.18 -0.57
CA ASP A 99 19.37 5.61 -0.62
C ASP A 99 18.25 5.95 0.36
N VAL A 100 18.50 6.83 1.32
CA VAL A 100 17.50 7.24 2.32
C VAL A 100 16.76 8.47 1.80
N GLU A 101 15.47 8.31 1.54
CA GLU A 101 14.59 9.40 1.11
C GLU A 101 14.50 10.50 2.16
N SER A 102 14.47 11.76 1.71
CA SER A 102 14.24 12.90 2.60
C SER A 102 12.77 12.93 3.06
N PRO A 103 12.48 13.57 4.22
CA PRO A 103 11.11 13.84 4.63
C PRO A 103 10.30 14.61 3.57
N ASP A 104 10.93 15.57 2.87
CA ASP A 104 10.28 16.34 1.81
C ASP A 104 9.86 15.45 0.64
N THR A 105 10.71 14.52 0.20
CA THR A 105 10.36 13.57 -0.87
C THR A 105 9.18 12.67 -0.46
N VAL A 106 9.16 12.20 0.80
CA VAL A 106 8.03 11.41 1.32
C VAL A 106 6.75 12.25 1.34
N LYS A 107 6.84 13.49 1.84
CA LYS A 107 5.71 14.43 1.86
C LYS A 107 5.14 14.65 0.45
N GLU A 108 6.00 14.96 -0.51
CA GLU A 108 5.59 15.19 -1.90
C GLU A 108 4.86 13.99 -2.50
N ARG A 109 5.33 12.77 -2.23
CA ARG A 109 4.67 11.53 -2.67
C ARG A 109 3.27 11.38 -2.06
N ILE A 110 3.11 11.67 -0.77
CA ILE A 110 1.82 11.61 -0.08
C ILE A 110 0.84 12.66 -0.64
N LEU A 111 1.29 13.92 -0.78
CA LEU A 111 0.47 15.01 -1.34
C LEU A 111 0.11 14.78 -2.81
N TYR A 112 0.95 14.05 -3.55
CA TYR A 112 0.63 13.65 -4.91
C TYR A 112 -0.45 12.58 -4.94
N ALA A 113 -0.31 11.54 -4.12
CA ALA A 113 -1.30 10.47 -3.97
C ALA A 113 -2.67 10.99 -3.49
N SER A 114 -2.68 12.00 -2.61
CA SER A 114 -3.92 12.60 -2.09
C SER A 114 -4.77 13.33 -3.15
N LYS A 115 -4.23 13.55 -4.36
CA LYS A 115 -5.01 14.06 -5.50
C LYS A 115 -5.95 13.00 -6.09
N PHE A 116 -5.68 11.72 -5.83
CA PHE A 116 -6.44 10.59 -6.36
C PHE A 116 -7.27 9.91 -5.29
N ILE A 117 -6.73 9.78 -4.08
CA ILE A 117 -7.35 9.08 -2.95
C ILE A 117 -7.58 10.08 -1.81
N PRO A 118 -8.76 10.08 -1.16
CA PRO A 118 -8.99 10.93 0.01
C PRO A 118 -7.94 10.69 1.11
N PRO A 119 -7.36 11.74 1.71
CA PRO A 119 -6.30 11.62 2.72
C PRO A 119 -6.62 10.64 3.86
N GLU A 120 -7.86 10.57 4.31
CA GLU A 120 -8.34 9.70 5.38
C GLU A 120 -8.25 8.20 5.05
N ARG A 121 -8.11 7.86 3.77
CA ARG A 121 -7.95 6.49 3.27
C ARG A 121 -6.49 6.12 2.98
N ILE A 122 -5.55 7.07 3.11
CA ILE A 122 -4.13 6.85 2.84
C ILE A 122 -3.41 6.44 4.11
N TYR A 123 -2.76 5.28 4.07
CA TYR A 123 -1.84 4.78 5.08
C TYR A 123 -0.42 4.84 4.51
N VAL A 124 0.55 5.32 5.27
CA VAL A 124 1.92 5.49 4.77
C VAL A 124 2.77 4.30 5.20
N ASN A 125 3.41 3.63 4.24
CA ASN A 125 4.29 2.48 4.49
C ASN A 125 5.54 2.50 3.57
N PRO A 126 6.56 1.68 3.87
CA PRO A 126 7.60 1.35 2.90
C PRO A 126 7.01 0.53 1.75
N ASP A 127 7.68 0.49 0.60
CA ASP A 127 7.24 -0.32 -0.53
C ASP A 127 7.02 -1.79 -0.11
N CYS A 128 8.01 -2.41 0.55
CA CYS A 128 7.92 -3.80 0.99
C CYS A 128 8.63 -4.00 2.35
N GLY A 129 8.88 -5.25 2.74
CA GLY A 129 9.63 -5.59 3.94
C GLY A 129 11.08 -5.09 3.91
N LEU A 130 11.58 -4.69 5.09
CA LEU A 130 12.94 -4.13 5.25
C LEU A 130 14.03 -5.18 5.48
N ARG A 131 13.72 -6.48 5.33
CA ARG A 131 14.62 -7.60 5.65
C ARG A 131 15.98 -7.51 4.92
N THR A 132 15.99 -6.93 3.73
CA THR A 132 17.18 -6.82 2.87
C THR A 132 18.00 -5.56 3.13
N ARG A 133 17.61 -4.71 4.10
CA ARG A 133 18.33 -3.50 4.49
C ARG A 133 19.07 -3.70 5.81
N SER A 134 20.15 -2.94 6.01
CA SER A 134 20.78 -2.86 7.32
C SER A 134 19.85 -2.15 8.31
N TRP A 135 20.03 -2.43 9.61
CA TRP A 135 19.27 -1.75 10.67
C TRP A 135 19.38 -0.23 10.61
N GLU A 136 20.58 0.28 10.33
CA GLU A 136 20.83 1.72 10.24
C GLU A 136 20.02 2.35 9.09
N ILE A 137 20.06 1.74 7.91
CA ILE A 137 19.33 2.22 6.73
C ILE A 137 17.83 2.12 6.95
N ALA A 138 17.34 0.98 7.45
CA ALA A 138 15.93 0.76 7.76
C ALA A 138 15.41 1.81 8.76
N TYR A 139 16.15 2.06 9.84
CA TYR A 139 15.78 3.07 10.84
C TYR A 139 15.72 4.48 10.25
N ARG A 140 16.73 4.87 9.47
CA ARG A 140 16.78 6.21 8.86
C ARG A 140 15.63 6.42 7.87
N LYS A 141 15.33 5.41 7.05
CA LYS A 141 14.18 5.40 6.13
C LYS A 141 12.86 5.56 6.88
N LEU A 142 12.61 4.74 7.90
CA LEU A 142 11.39 4.83 8.72
C LEU A 142 11.26 6.16 9.45
N ARG A 143 12.35 6.68 10.01
CA ARG A 143 12.37 8.00 10.65
C ARG A 143 11.97 9.11 9.69
N ASN A 144 12.52 9.11 8.48
CA ASN A 144 12.19 10.14 7.48
C ASN A 144 10.77 9.95 6.94
N MET A 145 10.30 8.71 6.82
CA MET A 145 8.92 8.38 6.44
C MET A 145 7.90 8.99 7.41
N VAL A 146 8.10 8.78 8.72
CA VAL A 146 7.22 9.35 9.75
C VAL A 146 7.21 10.88 9.68
N LYS A 147 8.39 11.52 9.57
CA LYS A 147 8.48 12.99 9.45
C LYS A 147 7.78 13.52 8.21
N GLY A 148 7.97 12.89 7.06
CA GLY A 148 7.30 13.31 5.82
C GLY A 148 5.77 13.17 5.92
N ALA A 149 5.29 12.11 6.58
CA ALA A 149 3.87 11.92 6.85
C ALA A 149 3.29 12.97 7.82
N GLU A 150 4.04 13.36 8.85
CA GLU A 150 3.66 14.46 9.75
C GLU A 150 3.53 15.78 9.00
N MET A 151 4.52 16.12 8.16
CA MET A 151 4.49 17.33 7.33
C MET A 151 3.33 17.32 6.34
N ALA A 152 3.07 16.18 5.67
CA ALA A 152 1.94 16.05 4.76
C ALA A 152 0.60 16.22 5.48
N ARG A 153 0.48 15.68 6.71
CA ARG A 153 -0.72 15.83 7.53
C ARG A 153 -0.97 17.28 7.93
N GLU A 154 0.06 18.11 8.08
CA GLU A 154 -0.13 19.53 8.34
C GLU A 154 -0.68 20.29 7.14
N GLU A 155 -0.27 19.93 5.92
CA GLU A 155 -0.75 20.54 4.67
C GLU A 155 -2.13 20.03 4.22
N LEU A 156 -2.52 18.83 4.63
CA LEU A 156 -3.80 18.20 4.28
C LEU A 156 -4.94 18.48 5.29
N LYS A 157 -4.69 19.30 6.31
CA LYS A 157 -5.69 19.73 7.31
C LYS A 157 -6.67 20.74 6.75
#